data_AF-A0A426V4R0-F1
#
_entry.id   AF-A0A426V4R0-F1
#
_cell.length_a   1.000
_cell.length_b   1.000
_cell.length_c   1.000
_cell.angle_alpha   90.00
_cell.angle_beta   90.00
_cell.angle_gamma   90.00
#
_symmetry.space_group_name_H-M   'P 1'
#
loop_
_entity.id
_entity.type
_entity.pdbx_description
1 polymer ?
#
loop_
_entity_poly.entity_id
_entity_poly.type
_entity_poly.pdbx_seq_one_letter_code
_entity_poly.pdbx_strand_id
1 'polypeptide(L)'
;MGKQRKRKNPPSFIVVARTASGGGYPHPIEVGVRPNGADSVLAFSIGPHVVNAGGLVPLGNVLDEHRTGLNPQFGEEFDAAGLDWLVPLLVRLHAGEDVAEEIRSAYQERHGKRPETMY
;
A
#
# COMPACT_ATOMS: atom_id res chain seq x y z
N MET A 1 -19.89 -29.81 -17.25
CA MET A 1 -19.71 -29.12 -15.95
C MET A 1 -18.84 -27.89 -16.16
N GLY A 2 -19.45 -26.71 -16.31
CA GLY A 2 -18.71 -25.46 -16.49
C GLY A 2 -18.13 -25.01 -15.16
N LYS A 3 -16.80 -24.91 -15.06
CA LYS A 3 -16.11 -24.33 -13.90
C LYS A 3 -16.61 -22.89 -13.73
N GLN A 4 -17.41 -22.64 -12.69
CA GLN A 4 -17.79 -21.30 -12.26
C GLN A 4 -16.49 -20.52 -12.01
N ARG A 5 -16.11 -19.65 -12.95
CA ARG A 5 -15.08 -18.64 -12.71
C ARG A 5 -15.62 -17.78 -11.56
N LYS A 6 -15.07 -17.95 -10.35
CA LYS A 6 -15.27 -17.00 -9.26
C LYS A 6 -15.04 -15.62 -9.86
N ARG A 7 -16.07 -14.77 -9.87
CA ARG A 7 -15.91 -13.37 -10.28
C ARG A 7 -14.78 -12.83 -9.38
N LYS A 8 -13.62 -12.51 -9.95
CA LYS A 8 -12.60 -11.76 -9.23
C LYS A 8 -13.33 -10.52 -8.71
N ASN A 9 -13.39 -10.36 -7.39
CA ASN A 9 -13.90 -9.12 -6.81
C ASN A 9 -13.18 -7.95 -7.51
N PRO A 10 -13.86 -6.81 -7.73
CA PRO A 10 -13.21 -5.64 -8.30
C PRO A 10 -11.92 -5.37 -7.53
N PRO A 11 -10.83 -4.99 -8.23
CA PRO A 11 -9.54 -4.74 -7.59
C PRO A 11 -9.76 -3.71 -6.49
N SER A 12 -9.43 -4.06 -5.25
CA SER A 12 -9.63 -3.18 -4.12
C SER A 12 -8.30 -2.82 -3.48
N PHE A 13 -8.19 -1.57 -3.06
CA PHE A 13 -7.06 -1.05 -2.31
C PHE A 13 -7.29 -1.30 -0.82
N ILE A 14 -6.29 -1.86 -0.16
CA ILE A 14 -6.18 -1.95 1.29
C ILE A 14 -5.54 -0.63 1.75
N VAL A 15 -6.27 0.19 2.50
CA VAL A 15 -5.74 1.46 3.01
C VAL A 15 -4.81 1.16 4.18
N VAL A 16 -3.52 1.41 3.99
CA VAL A 16 -2.46 1.07 4.95
C VAL A 16 -1.92 2.27 5.72
N ALA A 17 -2.18 3.49 5.24
CA ALA A 17 -1.92 4.71 5.97
C ALA A 17 -2.95 5.79 5.65
N ARG A 18 -3.31 6.58 6.67
CA ARG A 18 -4.01 7.86 6.53
C ARG A 18 -3.51 8.78 7.65
N THR A 19 -2.61 9.70 7.33
CA THR A 19 -2.06 10.64 8.32
C THR A 19 -2.92 11.89 8.41
N ALA A 20 -2.97 12.49 9.60
CA ALA A 20 -3.68 13.74 9.82
C ALA A 20 -2.80 14.94 9.43
N SER A 21 -3.44 16.03 9.01
CA SER A 21 -2.76 17.31 8.82
C SER A 21 -2.13 17.79 10.14
N GLY A 22 -0.86 18.23 10.10
CA GLY A 22 -0.18 18.85 11.23
C GLY A 22 0.70 17.92 12.10
N GLY A 23 0.89 16.66 11.70
CA GLY A 23 1.70 15.66 12.42
C GLY A 23 3.20 15.62 12.09
N GLY A 24 3.81 16.75 11.69
CA GLY A 24 5.25 16.83 11.38
C GLY A 24 5.60 16.79 9.88
N TYR A 25 4.80 16.09 9.07
CA TYR A 25 4.88 16.16 7.61
C TYR A 25 3.98 17.30 7.08
N PRO A 26 4.41 18.10 6.07
CA PRO A 26 3.67 19.28 5.63
C PRO A 26 2.29 18.97 5.05
N HIS A 27 2.03 17.71 4.69
CA HIS A 27 0.87 17.28 3.93
C HIS A 27 0.31 15.96 4.48
N PRO A 28 -1.03 15.79 4.57
CA PRO A 28 -1.60 14.48 4.90
C PRO A 28 -1.24 13.48 3.82
N ILE A 29 -0.97 12.24 4.21
CA ILE A 29 -0.60 11.13 3.34
C ILE A 29 -1.65 10.04 3.48
N GLU A 30 -2.18 9.58 2.35
CA GLU A 30 -2.92 8.34 2.26
C GLU A 30 -2.20 7.38 1.32
N VAL A 31 -2.05 6.14 1.79
CA VAL A 31 -1.42 5.06 1.01
C VAL A 31 -2.37 3.86 0.99
N GLY A 32 -2.64 3.37 -0.23
CA GLY A 32 -3.41 2.16 -0.47
C GLY A 32 -2.60 1.12 -1.24
N VAL A 33 -2.67 -0.14 -0.87
CA VAL A 33 -2.05 -1.25 -1.60
C VAL A 33 -3.12 -2.02 -2.36
N ARG A 34 -2.96 -2.21 -3.67
CA ARG A 34 -3.77 -3.13 -4.47
C ARG A 34 -2.98 -4.42 -4.71
N PRO A 35 -3.25 -5.51 -3.97
CA PRO A 35 -2.51 -6.75 -4.10
C PRO A 35 -2.88 -7.46 -5.41
N ASN A 36 -1.88 -7.71 -6.25
CA ASN A 36 -1.98 -8.48 -7.48
C ASN A 36 -0.63 -9.14 -7.85
N GLY A 37 0.12 -9.62 -6.84
CA GLY A 37 1.46 -10.18 -7.03
C GLY A 37 2.44 -9.15 -7.60
N ALA A 38 3.21 -9.54 -8.62
CA ALA A 38 4.15 -8.65 -9.30
C ALA A 38 3.49 -7.43 -9.99
N ASP A 39 2.20 -7.53 -10.32
CA ASP A 39 1.40 -6.45 -10.92
C ASP A 39 0.67 -5.59 -9.86
N SER A 40 1.09 -5.69 -8.60
CA SER A 40 0.56 -4.88 -7.52
C SER A 40 0.87 -3.40 -7.75
N VAL A 41 -0.01 -2.55 -7.23
CA VAL A 41 0.10 -1.10 -7.38
C VAL A 41 -0.17 -0.45 -6.04
N LEU A 42 0.57 0.60 -5.71
CA LEU A 42 0.30 1.46 -4.59
C LEU A 42 -0.37 2.74 -5.07
N ALA A 43 -1.44 3.15 -4.39
CA ALA A 43 -2.04 4.47 -4.53
C ALA A 43 -1.43 5.38 -3.48
N PHE A 44 -0.83 6.48 -3.91
CA PHE A 44 -0.35 7.55 -3.03
C PHE A 44 -1.20 8.80 -3.23
N SER A 45 -1.55 9.44 -2.13
CA SER A 45 -2.25 10.72 -2.09
C SER A 45 -1.56 11.58 -1.05
N ILE A 46 -0.76 12.56 -1.48
CA ILE A 46 0.01 13.45 -0.62
C ILE A 46 -0.54 14.86 -0.76
N GLY A 47 -1.02 15.42 0.34
CA GLY A 47 -1.62 16.75 0.38
C GLY A 47 -3.15 16.73 0.47
N PRO A 48 -3.76 17.91 0.70
CA PRO A 48 -5.21 18.03 0.61
C PRO A 48 -5.67 17.64 -0.79
N HIS A 49 -6.81 16.96 -0.90
CA HIS A 49 -7.35 16.43 -2.17
C HIS A 49 -7.40 17.45 -3.33
N VAL A 50 -7.42 18.75 -3.05
CA VAL A 50 -7.42 19.85 -4.02
C VAL A 50 -6.07 20.09 -4.72
N VAL A 51 -4.93 19.70 -4.12
CA VAL A 51 -3.56 19.85 -4.67
C VAL A 51 -2.80 18.52 -4.80
N ASN A 52 -3.51 17.40 -4.60
CA ASN A 52 -2.97 16.06 -4.42
C ASN A 52 -1.76 15.75 -5.32
N ALA A 53 -0.58 15.63 -4.72
CA ALA A 53 0.59 15.06 -5.36
C ALA A 53 0.56 13.55 -5.12
N GLY A 54 0.49 12.75 -6.19
CA GLY A 54 0.37 11.30 -6.04
C GLY A 54 -0.22 10.63 -7.26
N GLY A 55 -0.53 9.35 -7.11
CA GLY A 55 -1.05 8.53 -8.19
C GLY A 55 -0.87 7.05 -7.95
N LEU A 56 -1.10 6.28 -9.00
CA LEU A 56 -0.90 4.84 -9.02
C LEU A 56 0.55 4.53 -9.41
N VAL A 57 1.31 3.97 -8.48
CA VAL A 57 2.71 3.60 -8.66
C VAL A 57 2.82 2.07 -8.70
N PRO A 58 3.41 1.47 -9.75
CA PRO A 58 3.70 0.05 -9.77
C PRO A 58 4.56 -0.35 -8.58
N LEU A 59 4.24 -1.48 -7.93
CA LEU A 59 5.00 -1.95 -6.76
C LEU A 59 6.49 -2.11 -7.07
N GLY A 60 6.83 -2.56 -8.27
CA GLY A 60 8.22 -2.67 -8.71
C GLY A 60 9.01 -1.35 -8.71
N ASN A 61 8.35 -0.19 -8.76
CA ASN A 61 9.01 1.13 -8.67
C ASN A 61 9.15 1.60 -7.21
N VAL A 62 8.30 1.10 -6.31
CA VAL A 62 8.34 1.39 -4.87
C VAL A 62 9.47 0.62 -4.19
N LEU A 63 9.85 -0.52 -4.75
CA LEU A 63 10.99 -1.30 -4.25
C LEU A 63 12.31 -0.82 -4.87
N ASP A 64 13.42 -1.04 -4.16
CA ASP A 64 14.77 -0.77 -4.67
C ASP A 64 15.09 -1.59 -5.93
N GLU A 65 16.20 -1.27 -6.60
CA GLU A 65 16.63 -1.94 -7.84
C GLU A 65 16.73 -3.47 -7.67
N HIS A 66 17.10 -3.93 -6.48
CA HIS A 66 17.27 -5.35 -6.15
C HIS A 66 15.99 -6.02 -5.65
N ARG A 67 14.91 -5.25 -5.47
CA ARG A 67 13.61 -5.66 -4.90
C ARG A 67 13.73 -6.28 -3.51
N THR A 68 14.70 -5.82 -2.74
CA THR A 68 14.98 -6.33 -1.37
C THR A 68 14.46 -5.41 -0.27
N GLY A 69 14.15 -4.17 -0.63
CA GLY A 69 13.69 -3.15 0.30
C GLY A 69 12.98 -2.01 -0.41
N LEU A 70 12.79 -0.91 0.31
CA LEU A 70 12.15 0.29 -0.18
C LEU A 70 13.10 1.09 -1.07
N ASN A 71 12.58 1.60 -2.19
CA ASN A 71 13.29 2.58 -3.00
C ASN A 71 13.46 3.88 -2.17
N PRO A 72 14.70 4.40 -2.00
CA PRO A 72 14.96 5.59 -1.20
C PRO A 72 14.11 6.81 -1.58
N GLN A 73 13.63 6.91 -2.82
CA GLN A 73 12.75 7.99 -3.26
C GLN A 73 11.43 8.06 -2.48
N PHE A 74 10.95 6.96 -1.90
CA PHE A 74 9.73 6.88 -1.11
C PHE A 74 9.98 6.86 0.40
N GLY A 75 11.26 6.98 0.82
CA GLY A 75 11.65 6.82 2.21
C GLY A 75 11.00 7.84 3.14
N GLU A 76 10.95 9.11 2.70
CA GLU A 76 10.40 10.19 3.50
C GLU A 76 8.89 10.03 3.73
N GLU A 77 8.14 9.65 2.69
CA GLU A 77 6.70 9.42 2.79
C GLU A 77 6.38 8.15 3.60
N PHE A 78 7.19 7.09 3.48
CA PHE A 78 7.01 5.87 4.26
C PHE A 78 7.28 6.10 5.74
N ASP A 79 8.36 6.79 6.08
CA ASP A 79 8.69 7.16 7.46
C ASP A 79 7.60 8.06 8.05
N ALA A 80 7.19 9.10 7.32
CA ALA A 80 6.11 10.00 7.73
C ALA A 80 4.76 9.29 7.91
N ALA A 81 4.49 8.25 7.13
CA ALA A 81 3.30 7.42 7.23
C ALA A 81 3.43 6.23 8.22
N GLY A 82 4.61 6.02 8.80
CA GLY A 82 4.91 4.89 9.70
C GLY A 82 4.76 3.53 9.02
N LEU A 83 5.19 3.42 7.76
CA LEU A 83 4.97 2.25 6.89
C LEU A 83 6.15 1.28 6.80
N ASP A 84 7.20 1.43 7.63
CA ASP A 84 8.38 0.54 7.58
C ASP A 84 8.03 -0.95 7.74
N TRP A 85 6.99 -1.22 8.53
CA TRP A 85 6.49 -2.58 8.74
C TRP A 85 5.93 -3.25 7.49
N LEU A 86 5.50 -2.46 6.52
CA LEU A 86 4.85 -2.94 5.30
C LEU A 86 5.90 -3.39 4.27
N VAL A 87 7.09 -2.79 4.28
CA VAL A 87 8.19 -3.06 3.33
C VAL A 87 8.49 -4.56 3.14
N PRO A 88 8.70 -5.38 4.18
CA PRO A 88 8.96 -6.81 3.99
C PRO A 88 7.78 -7.55 3.34
N LEU A 89 6.54 -7.13 3.59
CA LEU A 89 5.35 -7.72 2.96
C LEU A 89 5.26 -7.31 1.48
N LEU A 90 5.64 -6.08 1.14
CA LEU A 90 5.67 -5.62 -0.25
C LEU A 90 6.71 -6.38 -1.08
N VAL A 91 7.89 -6.66 -0.51
CA VAL A 91 8.91 -7.50 -1.16
C VAL A 91 8.35 -8.89 -1.47
N ARG A 92 7.71 -9.55 -0.50
CA ARG A 92 7.08 -10.86 -0.67
C ARG A 92 5.93 -10.82 -1.68
N LEU A 93 5.09 -9.79 -1.60
CA LEU A 93 4.00 -9.57 -2.55
C LEU A 93 4.53 -9.45 -3.99
N HIS A 94 5.61 -8.69 -4.19
CA HIS A 94 6.25 -8.53 -5.48
C HIS A 94 6.87 -9.83 -6.01
N ALA A 95 7.40 -10.66 -5.11
CA ALA A 95 7.86 -12.01 -5.43
C ALA A 95 6.72 -12.99 -5.81
N GLY A 96 5.46 -12.56 -5.70
CA GLY A 96 4.29 -13.32 -6.09
C GLY A 96 3.59 -14.05 -4.94
N GLU A 97 4.01 -13.82 -3.70
CA GLU A 97 3.31 -14.37 -2.53
C GLU A 97 1.96 -13.68 -2.30
N ASP A 98 0.95 -14.47 -1.89
CA ASP A 98 -0.36 -13.94 -1.51
C ASP A 98 -0.37 -13.51 -0.03
N VAL A 99 0.13 -12.30 0.22
CA VAL A 99 0.26 -11.71 1.57
C VAL A 99 -0.86 -10.72 1.90
N ALA A 100 -1.96 -10.70 1.13
CA ALA A 100 -3.01 -9.68 1.29
C ALA A 100 -3.66 -9.72 2.69
N GLU A 101 -3.97 -10.91 3.22
CA GLU A 101 -4.51 -11.04 4.59
C GLU A 101 -3.45 -10.82 5.67
N GLU A 102 -2.16 -11.06 5.39
CA GLU A 102 -1.07 -10.72 6.29
C GLU A 102 -0.96 -9.20 6.44
N ILE A 103 -1.06 -8.45 5.34
CA ILE A 103 -1.09 -6.97 5.37
C ILE A 103 -2.26 -6.47 6.22
N ARG A 104 -3.46 -7.06 6.08
CA ARG A 104 -4.63 -6.67 6.88
C ARG A 104 -4.44 -6.99 8.36
N SER A 105 -3.86 -8.15 8.67
CA SER A 105 -3.61 -8.59 10.05
C SER A 105 -2.57 -7.70 10.73
N ALA A 106 -1.45 -7.42 10.04
CA ALA A 106 -0.41 -6.53 10.55
C ALA A 106 -0.92 -5.10 10.76
N TYR A 107 -1.76 -4.58 9.85
CA TYR A 107 -2.45 -3.31 10.06
C TYR A 107 -3.35 -3.35 11.31
N GLN A 108 -4.16 -4.41 11.46
CA GLN A 108 -5.08 -4.52 12.58
C GLN A 108 -4.36 -4.63 13.93
N GLU A 109 -3.26 -5.37 13.99
CA GLU A 109 -2.42 -5.47 15.19
C GLU A 109 -1.87 -4.10 15.61
N ARG A 110 -1.48 -3.26 14.64
CA ARG A 110 -0.89 -1.94 14.89
C ARG A 110 -1.92 -0.86 15.23
N HIS A 111 -3.09 -0.91 14.60
CA HIS A 111 -4.08 0.17 14.69
C HIS A 111 -5.34 -0.22 15.49
N GLY A 112 -5.43 -1.46 15.96
CA GLY A 112 -6.58 -1.99 16.71
C GLY A 112 -7.87 -2.12 15.91
N LYS A 113 -7.83 -1.87 14.59
CA LYS A 113 -8.99 -1.90 13.68
C LYS A 113 -8.59 -2.46 12.31
N ARG A 114 -9.54 -3.06 11.58
CA ARG A 114 -9.27 -3.51 10.21
C ARG A 114 -9.04 -2.32 9.27
N PRO A 115 -8.18 -2.47 8.25
CA PRO A 115 -8.00 -1.42 7.25
C PRO A 115 -9.27 -1.23 6.42
N GLU A 116 -9.50 0.01 6.03
CA GLU A 116 -10.52 0.35 5.04
C GLU A 116 -10.20 -0.28 3.68
N THR A 117 -11.22 -0.49 2.86
CA THR A 117 -11.08 -1.04 1.52
C THR A 117 -11.72 -0.08 0.52
N MET A 118 -10.95 0.39 -0.45
CA MET A 118 -11.41 1.28 -1.52
C MET A 118 -11.50 0.54 -2.86
N TYR A 119 -12.45 0.91 -3.72
CA TYR A 119 -12.72 0.24 -5.00
C TYR A 119 -12.54 1.19 -6.18
#